data_AF-A0A8J7RNK9-F1
#
_entry.id   AF-A0A8J7RNK9-F1
#
_cell.length_a   1.000
_cell.length_b   1.000
_cell.length_c   1.000
_cell.angle_alpha   90.00
_cell.angle_beta   90.00
_cell.angle_gamma   90.00
#
_symmetry.space_group_name_H-M   'P 1'
#
loop_
_entity.id
_entity.type
_entity.pdbx_description
1 polymer ?
#
loop_
_entity_poly.entity_id
_entity_poly.type
_entity_poly.pdbx_seq_one_letter_code
_entity_poly.pdbx_strand_id
1 'polypeptide(L)'
;MNWIWLILTYAAMEIIINVVFHFVSTRMEPDENRFMSVFKGVLERLFLITGLLSGYPQVIIAFGAIKIGTRFQKNTKISNDYFLIGNFISLLTALVYSQLVMTLIF
;
A
#
# COMPACT_ATOMS: atom_id res chain seq x y z
N MET A 1 12.38 -18.95 -13.55
CA MET A 1 11.19 -19.57 -12.92
C MET A 1 10.59 -18.68 -11.82
N ASN A 2 11.40 -18.09 -10.94
CA ASN A 2 10.91 -17.33 -9.76
C ASN A 2 10.19 -16.01 -10.08
N TRP A 3 10.52 -15.37 -11.21
CA TRP A 3 9.87 -14.11 -11.64
C TRP A 3 8.38 -14.25 -11.92
N ILE A 4 7.94 -15.39 -12.49
CA ILE A 4 6.51 -15.64 -12.75
C ILE A 4 5.77 -15.77 -11.43
N TRP A 5 6.32 -16.51 -10.48
CA TRP A 5 5.76 -16.65 -9.14
C TRP A 5 5.66 -15.30 -8.42
N LEU A 6 6.70 -14.47 -8.51
CA LEU A 6 6.69 -13.12 -7.94
C LEU A 6 5.57 -12.24 -8.53
N ILE A 7 5.38 -12.28 -9.85
CA ILE A 7 4.29 -11.53 -10.50
C ILE A 7 2.92 -12.06 -10.06
N LEU A 8 2.75 -13.38 -10.01
CA LEU A 8 1.48 -14.00 -9.59
C LEU A 8 1.14 -13.70 -8.12
N THR A 9 2.10 -13.82 -7.21
CA THR A 9 1.90 -13.51 -5.79
C THR A 9 1.64 -12.02 -5.58
N TYR A 10 2.32 -11.15 -6.33
CA TYR A 10 2.07 -9.72 -6.31
C TYR A 10 0.65 -9.39 -6.77
N ALA A 11 0.23 -9.94 -7.91
CA ALA A 11 -1.12 -9.73 -8.45
C ALA A 11 -2.20 -10.24 -7.48
N ALA A 12 -1.98 -11.39 -6.84
CA ALA A 12 -2.89 -11.90 -5.81
C ALA A 12 -2.98 -10.96 -4.60
N MET A 13 -1.85 -10.45 -4.11
CA MET A 13 -1.81 -9.46 -3.03
C MET A 13 -2.57 -8.18 -3.41
N GLU A 14 -2.37 -7.68 -4.63
CA GLU A 14 -3.06 -6.51 -5.17
C GLU A 14 -4.58 -6.70 -5.25
N ILE A 15 -5.06 -7.89 -5.62
CA ILE A 15 -6.48 -8.20 -5.62
C ILE A 15 -7.03 -8.18 -4.18
N ILE A 16 -6.36 -8.86 -3.25
CA ILE A 16 -6.78 -8.94 -1.84
C ILE A 16 -6.83 -7.55 -1.21
N ILE A 17 -5.79 -6.74 -1.41
CA ILE A 17 -5.70 -5.43 -0.78
C ILE A 17 -6.75 -4.47 -1.34
N ASN A 18 -7.03 -4.51 -2.65
CA ASN A 18 -8.08 -3.69 -3.25
C ASN A 18 -9.49 -4.08 -2.77
N VAL A 19 -9.72 -5.37 -2.45
CA VAL A 19 -10.94 -5.82 -1.77
C VAL A 19 -11.02 -5.25 -0.36
N VAL A 20 -9.94 -5.30 0.43
CA VAL A 20 -9.89 -4.70 1.76
C VAL A 20 -10.16 -3.19 1.69
N PHE A 21 -9.51 -2.47 0.78
CA PHE A 21 -9.73 -1.04 0.58
C PHE A 21 -11.16 -0.72 0.20
N HIS A 22 -11.81 -1.55 -0.63
CA HIS A 22 -13.21 -1.40 -0.94
C HIS A 22 -14.11 -1.47 0.30
N PHE A 23 -13.88 -2.46 1.18
CA PHE A 23 -14.64 -2.57 2.43
C PHE A 23 -14.40 -1.42 3.40
N VAL A 24 -13.18 -0.87 3.44
CA VAL A 24 -12.83 0.28 4.27
C VAL A 24 -13.46 1.56 3.72
N SER A 25 -13.36 1.80 2.40
CA SER A 25 -13.92 2.99 1.74
C SER A 25 -15.44 3.04 1.86
N THR A 26 -16.12 1.90 1.73
CA THR A 26 -17.59 1.84 1.88
C THR A 26 -18.05 2.17 3.30
N ARG A 27 -17.20 2.00 4.32
CA ARG A 27 -17.56 2.28 5.73
C ARG A 27 -17.18 3.68 6.21
N MET A 28 -16.12 4.28 5.66
CA MET A 28 -15.55 5.51 6.21
C MET A 28 -15.71 6.72 5.29
N GLU A 29 -15.28 6.59 4.04
CA GLU A 29 -15.26 7.71 3.09
C GLU A 29 -15.45 7.14 1.68
N PRO A 30 -16.63 7.33 1.05
CA PRO A 30 -16.89 6.84 -0.29
C PRO A 30 -15.95 7.51 -1.29
N ASP A 31 -15.31 6.70 -2.12
CA ASP A 31 -14.28 7.13 -3.06
C ASP A 31 -14.91 7.50 -4.41
N GLU A 32 -14.90 8.79 -4.74
CA GLU A 32 -15.47 9.35 -5.97
C GLU A 32 -14.63 8.99 -7.22
N ASN A 33 -13.33 8.71 -7.07
CA ASN A 33 -12.43 8.34 -8.17
C ASN A 33 -11.59 7.10 -7.85
N ARG A 34 -12.29 5.97 -7.77
CA ARG A 34 -11.73 4.66 -7.40
C ARG A 34 -10.57 4.22 -8.28
N PHE A 35 -10.59 4.49 -9.59
CA PHE A 35 -9.49 4.09 -10.47
C PHE A 35 -8.19 4.82 -10.12
N MET A 36 -8.25 6.14 -9.94
CA MET A 36 -7.08 6.94 -9.55
C MET A 36 -6.55 6.54 -8.17
N SER A 37 -7.46 6.22 -7.25
CA SER A 37 -7.14 5.76 -5.89
C SER A 37 -6.42 4.41 -5.90
N VAL A 38 -6.92 3.42 -6.66
CA VAL A 38 -6.28 2.12 -6.84
C VAL A 38 -4.90 2.28 -7.49
N PHE A 39 -4.80 3.08 -8.56
CA PHE A 39 -3.53 3.32 -9.24
C PHE A 39 -2.47 3.92 -8.32
N LYS A 40 -2.84 4.92 -7.50
CA LYS A 40 -1.95 5.46 -6.46
C LYS A 40 -1.53 4.37 -5.48
N GLY A 41 -2.47 3.60 -4.95
CA GLY A 41 -2.17 2.50 -4.03
C GLY A 41 -1.18 1.47 -4.58
N VAL A 42 -1.33 1.11 -5.87
CA VAL A 42 -0.41 0.20 -6.58
C VAL A 42 1.00 0.80 -6.66
N LEU A 43 1.12 2.06 -7.08
CA LEU A 43 2.42 2.73 -7.19
C LEU A 43 3.14 2.84 -5.84
N GLU A 44 2.38 3.17 -4.79
CA GLU A 44 2.89 3.25 -3.43
C GLU A 44 3.45 1.89 -2.95
N ARG A 45 2.70 0.81 -3.18
CA ARG A 45 3.14 -0.55 -2.81
C ARG A 45 4.32 -1.01 -3.65
N LEU A 46 4.37 -0.71 -4.95
CA LEU A 46 5.55 -0.98 -5.78
C LEU A 46 6.79 -0.28 -5.22
N PHE A 47 6.70 1.00 -4.88
CA PHE A 47 7.81 1.75 -4.30
C PHE A 47 8.28 1.13 -2.98
N LEU A 48 7.37 0.82 -2.06
CA LEU A 48 7.71 0.19 -0.78
C LEU A 48 8.35 -1.20 -0.97
N ILE A 49 7.72 -2.08 -1.75
CA ILE A 49 8.18 -3.46 -1.94
C ILE A 49 9.53 -3.49 -2.64
N THR A 50 9.73 -2.69 -3.68
CA THR A 50 11.02 -2.61 -4.39
C THR A 50 12.12 -2.12 -3.47
N GLY A 51 11.88 -1.09 -2.66
CA GLY A 51 12.84 -0.61 -1.68
C GLY A 51 13.17 -1.65 -0.61
N LEU A 52 12.15 -2.32 -0.06
CA LEU A 52 12.32 -3.34 0.97
C LEU A 52 13.07 -4.58 0.46
N LEU A 53 12.71 -5.09 -0.71
CA LEU A 53 13.40 -6.24 -1.32
C LEU A 53 14.85 -5.90 -1.73
N SER A 54 15.14 -4.63 -1.98
CA SER A 54 16.51 -4.15 -2.26
C SER A 54 17.33 -3.90 -0.97
N GLY A 55 16.75 -4.13 0.20
CA GLY A 55 17.43 -3.92 1.48
C GLY A 55 17.48 -2.45 1.95
N TYR A 56 16.58 -1.59 1.43
CA TYR A 56 16.48 -0.18 1.81
C TYR A 56 15.28 0.09 2.72
N PRO A 57 15.36 -0.20 4.04
CA PRO A 57 14.25 0.03 4.98
C PRO A 57 13.87 1.51 5.10
N GLN A 58 14.76 2.43 4.73
CA GLN A 58 14.54 3.88 4.71
C GLN A 58 13.36 4.27 3.81
N VAL A 59 12.97 3.41 2.86
CA VAL A 59 11.79 3.61 2.00
C VAL A 59 10.51 3.81 2.81
N ILE A 60 10.39 3.18 3.98
CA ILE A 60 9.24 3.34 4.89
C ILE A 60 9.20 4.76 5.46
N ILE A 61 10.36 5.29 5.87
CA ILE A 61 10.49 6.63 6.45
C ILE A 61 10.16 7.67 5.39
N ALA A 62 10.75 7.52 4.19
CA ALA A 62 10.47 8.40 3.06
C ALA A 62 8.98 8.39 2.69
N PHE A 63 8.37 7.21 2.63
CA PHE A 63 6.94 7.06 2.35
C PHE A 63 6.06 7.76 3.40
N GLY A 64 6.36 7.55 4.69
CA GLY A 64 5.66 8.22 5.78
C GLY A 64 5.77 9.74 5.69
N ALA A 65 6.96 10.26 5.40
CA ALA A 65 7.19 11.69 5.23
C ALA A 65 6.38 12.28 4.07
N ILE A 66 6.36 11.62 2.91
CA ILE A 66 5.57 12.06 1.73
C ILE A 66 4.08 12.10 2.07
N LYS A 67 3.56 11.08 2.76
CA LYS A 67 2.14 11.01 3.13
C LYS A 67 1.72 12.06 4.15
N ILE A 68 2.60 12.41 5.09
CA ILE A 68 2.36 13.51 6.02
C ILE A 68 2.41 14.85 5.27
N GLY A 69 3.45 15.07 4.44
CA GLY A 69 3.65 16.30 3.70
C GLY A 69 2.51 16.66 2.75
N THR A 70 1.87 15.65 2.13
CA THR A 70 0.75 15.84 1.19
C THR A 70 -0.61 16.07 1.85
N ARG A 71 -0.72 15.94 3.18
CA ARG A 71 -1.99 16.02 3.93
C ARG A 71 -2.18 17.28 4.76
N PHE A 72 -1.21 18.19 4.82
CA PHE A 72 -1.25 19.40 5.66
C PHE A 72 -2.47 20.32 5.48
N GLN A 73 -3.29 20.15 4.43
CA GLN A 73 -4.43 21.04 4.12
C GLN A 73 -5.82 20.38 4.17
N LYS A 74 -5.95 19.06 4.43
CA LYS A 74 -7.28 18.38 4.46
C LYS A 74 -7.74 18.15 5.91
N ASN A 75 -8.65 19.00 6.40
CA ASN A 75 -8.98 19.14 7.83
C ASN A 75 -10.23 18.41 8.34
N THR A 76 -10.78 17.43 7.62
CA THR A 76 -11.90 16.63 8.14
C THR A 76 -11.40 15.41 8.92
N LYS A 77 -11.87 15.22 10.15
CA LYS A 77 -11.45 14.12 11.04
C LYS A 77 -11.63 12.74 10.40
N ILE A 78 -12.78 12.49 9.79
CA ILE A 78 -13.10 11.21 9.11
C ILE A 78 -12.10 10.93 7.97
N SER A 79 -11.72 11.95 7.19
CA SER A 79 -10.78 11.77 6.09
C SER A 79 -9.34 11.50 6.56
N ASN A 80 -8.96 12.04 7.72
CA ASN A 80 -7.66 11.75 8.32
C ASN A 80 -7.61 10.33 8.88
N ASP A 81 -8.67 9.85 9.55
CA ASP A 81 -8.74 8.49 10.08
C ASP A 81 -8.73 7.45 8.94
N TYR A 82 -9.53 7.66 7.89
CA TYR A 82 -9.52 6.82 6.68
C TYR A 82 -8.11 6.74 6.05
N PHE A 83 -7.44 7.88 5.92
CA PHE A 83 -6.10 7.94 5.35
C PHE A 83 -5.06 7.24 6.23
N LEU A 84 -5.12 7.47 7.54
CA LEU A 84 -4.21 6.83 8.48
C LEU A 84 -4.33 5.30 8.39
N ILE A 85 -5.56 4.78 8.45
CA ILE A 85 -5.86 3.35 8.36
C ILE A 85 -5.39 2.79 7.02
N GLY A 86 -5.69 3.47 5.91
CA GLY A 86 -5.25 3.05 4.57
C GLY A 86 -3.73 2.97 4.46
N ASN A 87 -3.01 3.92 5.05
CA ASN A 87 -1.54 3.92 5.04
C ASN A 87 -0.97 2.77 5.86
N PHE A 88 -1.53 2.51 7.04
CA PHE A 88 -1.13 1.39 7.88
C PHE A 88 -1.37 0.05 7.18
N ILE A 89 -2.53 -0.14 6.57
CA ILE A 89 -2.87 -1.34 5.79
C ILE A 89 -1.88 -1.54 4.64
N SER A 90 -1.57 -0.47 3.88
CA SER A 90 -0.64 -0.54 2.75
C SER A 90 0.79 -0.87 3.21
N LEU A 91 1.29 -0.21 4.26
CA LEU A 91 2.61 -0.47 4.83
C LEU A 91 2.74 -1.88 5.39
N LEU A 92 1.76 -2.33 6.17
CA LEU A 92 1.75 -3.69 6.73
C LEU A 92 1.75 -4.73 5.61
N THR A 93 0.96 -4.51 4.56
CA THR A 93 0.90 -5.41 3.41
C THR A 93 2.24 -5.47 2.67
N ALA A 94 2.89 -4.31 2.43
CA ALA A 94 4.19 -4.28 1.79
C ALA A 94 5.26 -5.00 2.63
N LEU A 95 5.28 -4.79 3.95
CA LEU A 95 6.19 -5.47 4.87
C LEU A 95 6.00 -6.98 4.86
N VAL A 96 4.77 -7.45 5.05
CA VAL A 96 4.44 -8.88 5.07
C VAL A 96 4.75 -9.53 3.72
N TYR A 97 4.38 -8.87 2.62
CA TYR A 97 4.66 -9.36 1.28
C TYR A 97 6.17 -9.48 1.02
N SER A 98 6.94 -8.43 1.30
CA SER A 98 8.39 -8.45 1.11
C SER A 98 9.06 -9.56 1.94
N GLN A 99 8.65 -9.75 3.20
CA GLN A 99 9.17 -10.83 4.04
C GLN A 99 8.82 -12.22 3.50
N LEU A 100 7.58 -12.41 3.06
CA LEU A 100 7.11 -13.68 2.48
C LEU A 100 7.90 -14.02 1.21
N VAL A 101 8.08 -13.04 0.31
CA VAL A 101 8.86 -13.20 -0.92
C VAL A 101 10.32 -13.56 -0.61
N MET A 102 10.96 -12.87 0.33
CA MET A 102 12.34 -13.19 0.74
C MET A 102 12.48 -14.58 1.37
N THR A 103 11.42 -15.13 1.97
CA THR A 103 11.48 -16.43 2.67
C THR A 103 11.11 -17.61 1.77
N LEU A 104 10.20 -17.41 0.81
CA LEU A 104 9.61 -18.51 0.01
C LEU A 104 10.05 -18.55 -1.45
N ILE A 105 10.54 -17.44 -2.01
CA ILE A 105 10.84 -17.32 -3.45
C ILE A 105 12.34 -17.14 -3.69
N PHE A 106 13.07 -16.56 -2.74
CA PHE A 106 14.53 -16.40 -2.75
C PHE A 106 15.14 -17.33 -1.71
#